data_AF-A0A3D0QBI5-F1
#
_entry.id   AF-A0A3D0QBI5-F1
#
_cell.length_a   1.000
_cell.length_b   1.000
_cell.length_c   1.000
_cell.angle_alpha   90.00
_cell.angle_beta   90.00
_cell.angle_gamma   90.00
#
_symmetry.space_group_name_H-M   'P 1'
#
loop_
_entity.id
_entity.type
_entity.pdbx_description
1 polymer ?
#
loop_
_entity_poly.entity_id
_entity_poly.type
_entity_poly.pdbx_seq_one_letter_code
_entity_poly.pdbx_strand_id
1 'polypeptide(L)' 'HCGFGLGATPNAVANMEALVERFGPAPRAFLVLPMVGAFFIDFTNALIITGFINLVT' A
#
# COMPACT_ATOMS: atom_id res chain seq x y z
N HIS A 1 0.31 17.54 4.93
CA HIS A 1 -0.07 16.33 4.16
C HIS A 1 1.17 15.52 3.79
N CYS A 2 1.86 14.94 4.79
CA CYS A 2 3.15 14.26 4.63
C CYS A 2 3.11 12.90 5.36
N GLY A 3 2.06 12.10 5.10
CA GLY A 3 1.73 10.99 6.00
C GLY A 3 1.25 9.70 5.33
N PHE A 4 0.50 9.77 4.23
CA PHE A 4 -0.20 8.58 3.77
C PHE A 4 0.57 7.76 2.72
N GLY A 5 1.18 8.40 1.71
CA GLY A 5 1.90 7.68 0.64
C GLY A 5 3.43 7.65 0.76
N LEU A 6 4.03 8.60 1.50
CA LEU A 6 5.48 8.83 1.57
C LEU A 6 6.20 7.98 2.63
N GLY A 7 5.49 7.33 3.55
CA GLY A 7 6.09 6.41 4.52
C GLY A 7 6.08 4.97 4.00
N ALA A 8 4.91 4.51 3.52
CA ALA A 8 4.72 3.12 3.09
C ALA A 8 5.49 2.80 1.80
N THR A 9 5.47 3.71 0.81
CA THR A 9 6.06 3.44 -0.52
C THR A 9 7.59 3.39 -0.50
N PRO A 10 8.33 4.40 -0.01
CA PRO A 10 9.79 4.32 0.01
C PRO A 10 10.31 3.31 1.05
N ASN A 11 9.60 3.07 2.15
CA ASN A 11 9.98 2.03 3.11
C ASN A 11 9.79 0.62 2.53
N ALA A 12 8.69 0.39 1.81
CA ALA A 12 8.48 -0.89 1.15
C ALA A 12 9.46 -1.09 -0.02
N VAL A 13 9.81 -0.02 -0.78
CA VAL A 13 10.87 -0.07 -1.81
C VAL A 13 12.23 -0.39 -1.18
N ALA A 14 12.60 0.26 -0.07
CA ALA A 14 13.85 -0.02 0.63
C ALA A 14 13.92 -1.47 1.18
N ASN A 15 12.81 -1.97 1.75
CA ASN A 15 12.74 -3.36 2.21
C ASN A 15 12.86 -4.36 1.06
N MET A 16 12.32 -3.99 -0.10
CA MET A 16 12.40 -4.80 -1.31
C MET A 16 13.81 -4.80 -1.92
N GLU A 17 14.53 -3.68 -1.88
CA GLU A 17 15.96 -3.62 -2.24
C GLU A 17 16.79 -4.52 -1.33
N ALA A 18 16.57 -4.48 -0.02
CA ALA A 18 17.26 -5.36 0.94
C ALA A 18 16.97 -6.85 0.70
N LEU A 19 15.74 -7.20 0.29
CA LEU A 19 15.37 -8.57 -0.10
C LEU A 19 16.05 -8.98 -1.41
N VAL A 20 16.14 -8.09 -2.39
CA VAL A 20 16.83 -8.36 -3.65
C VAL A 20 18.33 -8.59 -3.44
N GLU A 21 18.95 -7.84 -2.53
CA GLU A 21 20.37 -8.01 -2.19
C GLU A 21 20.68 -9.37 -1.54
N ARG A 22 19.75 -9.89 -0.71
CA ARG A 22 19.91 -11.18 -0.02
C ARG A 22 19.43 -12.41 -0.79
N PHE A 23 18.36 -12.28 -1.59
CA PHE A 23 17.65 -13.42 -2.18
C PHE A 23 17.58 -13.39 -3.72
N GLY A 24 18.11 -12.33 -4.35
CA GLY A 24 18.08 -12.14 -5.80
C GLY A 24 16.87 -11.32 -6.30
N PRO A 25 16.88 -10.89 -7.57
CA PRO A 25 15.92 -9.93 -8.11
C PRO A 25 14.47 -10.45 -8.14
N ALA A 26 13.54 -9.68 -7.56
CA ALA A 26 12.12 -10.00 -7.47
C ALA A 26 11.21 -8.86 -8.01
N PRO A 27 11.24 -8.56 -9.32
CA PRO A 27 10.48 -7.45 -9.92
C PRO A 27 8.95 -7.57 -9.76
N ARG A 28 8.44 -8.80 -9.59
CA ARG A 28 7.00 -9.06 -9.39
C ARG A 28 6.49 -8.45 -8.09
N ALA A 29 7.29 -8.52 -7.03
CA ALA A 29 6.88 -8.00 -5.74
C ALA A 29 6.89 -6.45 -5.74
N PHE A 30 7.72 -5.80 -6.57
CA PHE A 30 7.74 -4.34 -6.71
C PHE A 30 6.43 -3.80 -7.31
N LEU A 31 5.77 -4.59 -8.16
CA LEU A 31 4.46 -4.25 -8.74
C LEU A 31 3.31 -4.48 -7.75
N VAL A 32 3.46 -5.41 -6.80
CA VAL A 32 2.43 -5.70 -5.79
C VAL A 32 2.35 -4.59 -4.74
N LEU A 33 3.48 -3.97 -4.39
CA LEU A 33 3.53 -2.84 -3.45
C LEU A 33 2.49 -1.74 -3.73
N PRO A 34 2.46 -1.11 -4.93
CA PRO A 34 1.49 -0.06 -5.22
C PRO A 34 0.06 -0.59 -5.39
N MET A 35 -0.12 -1.82 -5.88
CA MET A 35 -1.46 -2.44 -5.96
C MET A 35 -2.08 -2.60 -4.57
N VAL A 36 -1.30 -3.00 -3.57
CA VAL A 36 -1.81 -3.14 -2.20
C VAL A 36 -1.83 -1.81 -1.45
N GLY A 37 -0.79 -1.01 -1.61
CA GLY A 37 -0.59 0.25 -0.88
C GLY A 37 -1.44 1.42 -1.35
N ALA A 38 -1.94 1.40 -2.60
CA ALA A 38 -2.80 2.46 -3.12
C ALA A 38 -4.18 1.93 -3.50
N PHE A 39 -4.25 0.90 -4.36
CA PHE A 39 -5.53 0.48 -4.94
C PHE A 39 -6.46 -0.22 -3.94
N PHE A 40 -5.97 -1.18 -3.15
CA PHE A 40 -6.82 -1.85 -2.14
C PHE A 40 -7.21 -0.95 -0.98
N ILE A 41 -6.38 0.04 -0.65
CA ILE A 41 -6.69 1.02 0.38
C ILE A 41 -7.85 1.91 -0.03
N ASP A 42 -7.93 2.34 -1.29
CA ASP A 42 -9.07 3.13 -1.79
C ASP A 42 -10.39 2.35 -1.70
N PHE A 43 -10.39 1.07 -2.08
CA PHE A 43 -11.57 0.20 -1.93
C PHE A 43 -12.02 0.05 -0.47
N THR A 44 -11.07 -0.22 0.42
CA THR A 44 -11.34 -0.41 1.85
C THR A 44 -11.88 0.89 2.46
N ASN A 45 -11.30 2.03 2.09
CA ASN A 45 -11.72 3.33 2.57
C ASN A 45 -13.14 3.67 2.07
N ALA A 46 -13.44 3.43 0.80
CA ALA A 46 -14.77 3.62 0.24
C ALA A 46 -15.83 2.76 0.95
N LEU A 47 -15.51 1.49 1.25
CA LEU A 47 -16.39 0.60 2.00
C LEU A 47 -16.64 1.08 3.42
N ILE A 48 -15.58 1.47 4.14
CA ILE A 48 -15.67 1.95 5.52
C ILE A 48 -16.49 3.24 5.56
N ILE A 49 -16.16 4.24 4.75
CA ILE A 49 -16.88 5.53 4.72
C ILE A 49 -18.35 5.31 4.38
N THR A 50 -18.65 4.55 3.33
CA THR A 50 -20.03 4.26 2.91
C THR A 50 -20.79 3.51 4.00
N GLY A 51 -20.15 2.56 4.68
CA GLY A 51 -20.73 1.84 5.81
C GLY A 51 -21.05 2.76 6.98
N PHE A 52 -20.13 3.64 7.36
CA PHE A 52 -20.36 4.61 8.45
C PHE A 52 -21.45 5.64 8.10
N ILE A 53 -21.50 6.13 6.86
CA ILE A 53 -22.56 7.05 6.41
C ILE A 53 -23.94 6.39 6.51
N ASN A 54 -24.06 5.14 6.09
CA ASN A 54 -25.31 4.38 6.15
C ASN A 54 -25.67 3.91 7.57
N LEU A 55 -24.71 3.87 8.50
CA LEU A 55 -24.96 3.51 9.90
C LEU A 55 -25.39 4.74 10.73
N VAL A 56 -24.88 5.92 10.40
CA VAL A 56 -25.19 7.18 11.12
C VAL A 56 -26.48 7.85 10.64
N THR A 57 -26.97 7.47 9.46
CA THR A 57 -28.26 7.86 8.88
C THR A 57 -29.31 6.80 9.23
#